data_AF-A0A453LNG6-F1
#
_entry.id   AF-A0A453LNG6-F1
#
_cell.length_a   1.000
_cell.length_b   1.000
_cell.length_c   1.000
_cell.angle_alpha   90.00
_cell.angle_beta   90.00
_cell.angle_gamma   90.00
#
_symmetry.space_group_name_H-M   'P 1'
#
loop_
_entity.id
_entity.type
_entity.pdbx_description
1 polymer ?
#
loop_
_entity_poly.entity_id
_entity_poly.type
_entity_poly.pdbx_seq_one_letter_code
_entity_poly.pdbx_strand_id
1 'polypeptide(L)' 'MIWKQRNECVFDNARPSIDALVDRIKNEAKCWAQAGAQGLRVVLPASWDLH' A
#
# COMPACT_ATOMS: atom_id res chain seq x y z
N MET A 1 1.54 3.27 -5.24
CA MET A 1 0.42 2.30 -5.15
C MET A 1 -0.91 2.86 -5.65
N ILE A 2 -1.42 3.98 -5.12
CA ILE A 2 -2.71 4.57 -5.55
C ILE A 2 -2.72 4.90 -7.05
N TRP A 3 -1.67 5.56 -7.55
CA TRP A 3 -1.58 5.90 -8.97
C TRP A 3 -1.64 4.64 -9.86
N LYS A 4 -0.92 3.57 -9.47
CA LYS A 4 -0.86 2.32 -10.22
C LYS A 4 -2.22 1.63 -10.28
N GLN A 5 -2.94 1.54 -9.15
CA GLN A 5 -4.31 0.98 -9.12
C GLN A 5 -5.27 1.80 -10.00
N ARG A 6 -5.18 3.14 -9.96
CA ARG A 6 -6.01 3.99 -10.83
C ARG A 6 -5.72 3.73 -12.30
N ASN A 7 -4.45 3.58 -12.66
CA ASN A 7 -4.05 3.26 -14.02
C ASN A 7 -4.57 1.87 -14.43
N GLU A 8 -4.42 0.84 -13.59
CA GLU A 8 -4.97 -0.50 -13.86
C GLU A 8 -6.49 -0.45 -14.08
N CYS A 9 -7.23 0.37 -13.33
CA CYS A 9 -8.67 0.53 -13.56
C CYS A 9 -9.00 1.22 -14.89
N VAL A 10 -8.20 2.21 -15.30
CA VAL A 10 -8.44 3.00 -16.52
C VAL A 10 -7.99 2.26 -17.78
N PHE A 11 -6.83 1.60 -17.73
CA PHE A 11 -6.19 0.98 -18.88
C PHE A 11 -6.51 -0.51 -19.02
N ASP A 12 -6.67 -1.23 -17.90
CA ASP A 12 -6.83 -2.69 -17.90
C ASP A 12 -8.26 -3.13 -17.53
N ASN A 13 -9.20 -2.21 -17.43
CA ASN A 13 -10.57 -2.45 -16.94
C ASN A 13 -10.62 -3.18 -15.58
N ALA A 14 -9.56 -3.04 -14.77
CA ALA A 14 -9.54 -3.64 -13.45
C ALA A 14 -10.62 -3.01 -12.56
N ARG A 15 -11.29 -3.82 -11.73
CA ARG A 15 -12.25 -3.29 -10.76
C ARG A 15 -11.50 -2.58 -9.62
N PRO A 16 -11.92 -1.37 -9.21
CA PRO A 16 -11.31 -0.72 -8.07
C PRO A 16 -11.62 -1.52 -6.80
N SER A 17 -10.60 -1.74 -5.98
CA SER A 17 -10.75 -2.34 -4.64
C SER A 17 -9.85 -1.60 -3.66
N ILE A 18 -10.48 -1.01 -2.64
CA ILE A 18 -9.76 -0.30 -1.58
C ILE A 18 -9.00 -1.29 -0.71
N ASP A 19 -9.62 -2.42 -0.37
CA ASP A 19 -8.98 -3.45 0.46
C ASP A 19 -7.71 -3.99 -0.21
N ALA A 20 -7.79 -4.36 -1.50
CA ALA A 20 -6.62 -4.85 -2.24
C ALA A 20 -5.52 -3.79 -2.37
N LEU A 21 -5.90 -2.50 -2.50
CA LEU A 21 -4.95 -1.40 -2.53
C LEU A 21 -4.26 -1.20 -1.17
N VAL A 22 -5.01 -1.29 -0.07
CA VAL A 22 -4.48 -1.19 1.29
C VAL A 22 -3.51 -2.32 1.58
N ASP A 23 -3.86 -3.56 1.23
CA ASP A 23 -2.99 -4.73 1.43
C ASP A 23 -1.67 -4.61 0.66
N ARG A 24 -1.73 -4.14 -0.60
CA ARG A 24 -0.52 -3.85 -1.39
C ARG A 24 0.36 -2.79 -0.74
N ILE A 25 -0.22 -1.73 -0.19
CA ILE A 25 0.55 -0.67 0.50
C ILE A 25 1.21 -1.23 1.76
N LYS A 26 0.50 -2.03 2.56
CA LYS A 26 1.07 -2.66 3.76
C LYS A 26 2.23 -3.59 3.42
N ASN A 27 2.09 -4.40 2.38
CA ASN A 27 3.16 -5.30 1.93
C ASN A 27 4.41 -4.53 1.49
N GLU A 28 4.24 -3.45 0.71
CA GLU A 28 5.36 -2.61 0.29
C GLU A 28 6.04 -1.91 1.47
N ALA A 29 5.26 -1.39 2.42
CA ALA A 29 5.77 -0.80 3.65
C ALA A 29 6.60 -1.80 4.46
N LYS A 30 6.18 -3.08 4.52
CA LYS A 30 6.96 -4.15 5.15
C LYS A 30 8.28 -4.39 4.44
N CYS A 31 8.29 -4.43 3.10
CA CYS A 31 9.51 -4.55 2.32
C CYS A 31 10.48 -3.39 2.58
N TRP A 32 9.97 -2.16 2.67
CA TRP A 32 10.78 -0.99 2.98
C TRP A 32 11.36 -1.05 4.40
N ALA A 33 10.56 -1.46 5.38
CA ALA A 33 11.05 -1.67 6.75
C ALA A 33 12.18 -2.72 6.79
N GLN A 34 12.02 -3.82 6.04
CA GLN A 34 13.05 -4.85 5.90
C GLN A 34 14.32 -4.34 5.19
N ALA A 35 14.17 -3.41 4.25
CA ALA A 35 15.29 -2.72 3.60
C ALA A 35 15.93 -1.62 4.48
N GLY A 36 15.45 -1.42 5.71
CA GLY A 36 16.00 -0.48 6.68
C GLY A 36 15.43 0.94 6.60
N ALA A 37 14.33 1.16 5.86
CA ALA A 37 13.66 2.46 5.87
C ALA A 37 13.08 2.77 7.26
N GLN A 38 13.38 3.97 7.76
CA GLN A 38 12.97 4.44 9.07
C GLN A 38 11.78 5.41 8.95
N GLY A 39 11.01 5.58 10.03
CA GLY A 39 9.92 6.56 10.08
C GLY A 39 8.62 6.15 9.38
N LEU A 40 8.51 4.90 8.87
CA LEU A 40 7.28 4.39 8.23
C LEU A 40 6.05 4.49 9.13
N ARG A 41 6.20 4.30 10.44
CA ARG A 41 5.12 4.44 11.44
C ARG A 41 4.54 5.85 11.55
N VAL A 42 5.30 6.88 11.16
CA VAL A 42 4.81 8.28 11.21
C VAL A 42 3.90 8.59 10.01
N VAL A 43 4.13 7.92 8.88
CA VAL A 43 3.41 8.18 7.63
C VAL A 43 2.28 7.19 7.38
N LEU A 44 2.28 6.03 8.04
CA LEU A 44 1.23 5.03 7.93
C LEU A 44 0.16 5.21 9.03
N PRO A 45 -1.11 4.89 8.75
CA PRO A 45 -2.15 4.90 9.77
C PRO A 45 -1.80 3.97 10.93
N ALA A 46 -1.93 4.44 12.17
CA ALA A 46 -1.69 3.64 13.37
C ALA A 46 -2.55 2.37 13.44
N SER A 47 -3.74 2.39 12.81
CA SER A 47 -4.61 1.21 12.68
C SER A 47 -4.01 0.06 11.84
N TRP A 48 -2.89 0.29 11.16
CA TRP A 48 -2.21 -0.73 10.36
C TRP A 48 -1.07 -1.42 11.11
N ASP A 49 -0.71 -0.94 12.32
CA ASP A 49 0.24 -1.57 13.24
C ASP A 49 -0.43 -2.74 14.00
N LEU A 50 -0.90 -3.76 13.26
CA LEU A 50 -1.34 -5.03 13.86
C LEU A 50 -0.27 -6.11 13.59
N HIS A 51 0.70 -6.17 14.52
CA HIS A 51 1.72 -7.20 14.77
C HIS A 51 2.72 -7.57 13.65
#